data_AF-A0A954T333-F1
#
_entry.id   AF-A0A954T333-F1
#
_cell.length_a   1.000
_cell.length_b   1.000
_cell.length_c   1.000
_cell.angle_alpha   90.00
_cell.angle_beta   90.00
_cell.angle_gamma   90.00
#
_symmetry.space_group_name_H-M   'P 1'
#
loop_
_entity.id
_entity.type
_entity.pdbx_description
1 polymer ?
#
loop_
_entity_poly.entity_id
_entity_poly.type
_entity_poly.pdbx_seq_one_letter_code
_entity_poly.pdbx_strand_id
1 'polypeptide(L)'
;MSFASTRLHRFHRWSIFRRFAPLTIGLCVLAVHSTAWCQENEAVAAETPRFNRDIRPLLSSICVKCHGPDDEHRGADLRLDTPEGIEQAFGGGTDSSEAWARITSDDPSSVMPPPENPDQLTSDQVATIGAWIQGGAPWEGHWAFIPPRQLAVPAAGQGWAINPIDHFIAERLESQGLTPSAQADPERLL
;
A
#
# COMPACT_ATOMS: atom_id res chain seq x y z
N MET A 1 59.24 39.78 -4.14
CA MET A 1 59.41 41.06 -3.39
C MET A 1 58.28 41.09 -2.35
N SER A 2 58.49 40.56 -1.13
CA SER A 2 59.03 41.22 0.09
C SER A 2 58.12 42.38 0.53
N PHE A 3 57.52 42.48 1.72
CA PHE A 3 57.91 42.24 3.13
C PHE A 3 56.63 41.87 3.93
N ALA A 4 56.54 41.00 4.95
CA ALA A 4 57.27 40.82 6.21
C ALA A 4 57.02 41.89 7.32
N SER A 5 56.56 41.40 8.49
CA SER A 5 56.83 41.84 9.88
C SER A 5 55.70 42.57 10.66
N THR A 6 55.05 41.95 11.66
CA THR A 6 55.36 41.80 13.12
C THR A 6 54.99 43.00 14.01
N ARG A 7 54.10 42.82 15.01
CA ARG A 7 54.38 43.04 16.46
C ARG A 7 53.17 42.85 17.40
N LEU A 8 53.49 42.17 18.50
CA LEU A 8 52.78 41.93 19.77
C LEU A 8 52.56 43.20 20.61
N HIS A 9 51.49 43.22 21.42
CA HIS A 9 51.42 43.78 22.79
C HIS A 9 50.21 43.14 23.52
N ARG A 10 50.37 42.15 24.42
CA ARG A 10 50.61 42.19 25.89
C ARG A 10 49.48 42.81 26.76
N PHE A 11 48.83 41.91 27.51
CA PHE A 11 48.41 41.89 28.93
C PHE A 11 47.70 43.09 29.59
N HIS A 12 46.57 42.80 30.25
CA HIS A 12 46.34 42.99 31.70
C HIS A 12 45.14 42.11 32.13
N ARG A 13 45.34 40.95 32.75
CA ARG A 13 45.33 40.72 34.21
C ARG A 13 44.24 41.50 34.96
N TRP A 14 43.12 40.84 35.23
CA TRP A 14 42.45 41.01 36.51
C TRP A 14 41.96 39.66 37.03
N SER A 15 42.52 39.27 38.15
CA SER A 15 42.19 38.08 38.91
C SER A 15 41.77 38.53 40.31
N ILE A 16 40.97 37.67 40.95
CA ILE A 16 40.67 37.60 42.38
C ILE A 16 39.43 38.41 42.80
N PHE A 17 38.31 37.73 43.05
CA PHE A 17 37.81 37.56 44.42
C PHE A 17 37.05 36.23 44.58
N ARG A 18 37.28 35.62 45.74
CA ARG A 18 36.94 34.26 46.19
C ARG A 18 35.59 34.23 46.90
N ARG A 19 34.83 33.15 46.68
CA ARG A 19 34.01 32.34 47.63
C ARG A 19 32.84 33.10 48.32
N PHE A 20 31.62 32.60 48.44
CA PHE A 20 31.18 31.35 49.07
C PHE A 20 29.74 30.98 48.63
N ALA A 21 29.48 29.69 48.43
CA ALA A 21 28.15 29.05 48.45
C ALA A 21 27.66 28.90 49.93
N PRO A 22 26.36 28.66 50.27
CA PRO A 22 25.62 27.48 49.79
C PRO A 22 24.07 27.54 49.73
N LEU A 23 23.52 26.46 49.16
CA LEU A 23 22.23 25.81 49.45
C LEU A 23 20.96 26.68 49.49
N THR A 24 20.18 26.60 48.42
CA THR A 24 18.74 26.30 48.54
C THR A 24 18.37 25.22 47.54
N ILE A 25 17.95 24.09 48.09
CA ILE A 25 17.35 22.94 47.43
C ILE A 25 16.04 23.42 46.79
N GLY A 26 15.98 23.37 45.46
CA GLY A 26 14.79 23.63 44.67
C GLY A 26 14.60 22.49 43.69
N LEU A 27 13.87 21.47 44.12
CA LEU A 27 13.42 20.32 43.36
C LEU A 27 12.49 20.79 42.24
N CYS A 28 13.04 21.13 41.07
CA CYS A 28 12.24 21.26 39.84
C CYS A 28 12.35 19.95 39.07
N VAL A 29 11.25 19.20 39.16
CA VAL A 29 10.86 18.00 38.43
C VAL A 29 11.41 17.99 36.99
N LEU A 30 12.04 16.85 36.68
CA LEU A 30 12.49 16.40 35.37
C LEU A 30 11.46 16.74 34.28
N ALA A 31 11.76 17.75 33.46
CA ALA A 31 11.03 18.02 32.24
C ALA A 31 11.90 17.65 31.03
N VAL A 32 11.28 16.87 30.14
CA VAL A 32 11.71 16.55 28.76
C VAL A 32 12.64 15.33 28.62
N HIS A 33 12.12 14.16 28.99
CA HIS A 33 12.33 12.94 28.19
C HIS A 33 11.05 12.62 27.44
N SER A 34 10.86 13.31 26.31
CA SER A 34 9.95 12.88 25.27
C SER A 34 10.55 13.36 23.96
N THR A 35 11.57 12.65 23.50
CA THR A 35 11.66 12.44 22.05
C THR A 35 10.38 11.70 21.70
N ALA A 36 9.35 12.45 21.34
CA ALA A 36 8.19 11.92 20.67
C ALA A 36 8.73 11.13 19.49
N TRP A 37 8.62 9.81 19.56
CA TRP A 37 8.70 8.97 18.40
C TRP A 37 7.45 9.33 17.59
N CYS A 38 7.54 10.38 16.77
CA CYS A 38 6.76 10.40 15.56
C CYS A 38 7.31 9.24 14.74
N GLN A 39 6.69 8.06 14.90
CA GLN A 39 6.68 7.10 13.82
C GLN A 39 6.06 7.85 12.64
N GLU A 40 6.92 8.30 11.73
CA GLU A 40 6.58 8.38 10.32
C GLU A 40 6.13 6.98 9.95
N ASN A 41 4.84 6.72 10.17
CA ASN A 41 4.17 5.62 9.57
C ASN A 41 4.13 5.99 8.08
N GLU A 42 5.21 5.64 7.39
CA GLU A 42 5.38 5.85 5.97
C GLU A 42 4.20 5.13 5.33
N ALA A 43 3.18 5.92 4.97
CA ALA A 43 1.99 5.41 4.33
C ALA A 43 2.48 4.76 3.04
N VAL A 44 2.50 3.42 3.01
CA VAL A 44 2.64 2.68 1.77
C VAL A 44 1.53 3.21 0.88
N ALA A 45 1.89 4.04 -0.09
CA ALA A 45 0.94 4.59 -1.04
C ALA A 45 0.15 3.40 -1.58
N ALA A 46 -1.17 3.39 -1.32
CA ALA A 46 -2.00 2.28 -1.74
C ALA A 46 -1.86 2.14 -3.26
N GLU A 47 -1.20 1.06 -3.70
CA GLU A 47 -1.03 0.76 -5.11
C GLU A 47 -2.42 0.71 -5.73
N THR A 48 -2.66 1.46 -6.82
CA THR A 48 -3.92 1.40 -7.55
C THR A 48 -4.24 -0.08 -7.83
N PRO A 49 -5.46 -0.56 -7.51
CA PRO A 49 -5.80 -1.95 -7.73
C PRO A 49 -5.59 -2.35 -9.20
N ARG A 50 -5.02 -3.53 -9.41
CA ARG A 50 -4.70 -4.04 -10.74
C ARG A 50 -5.87 -4.82 -11.30
N PHE A 51 -6.16 -4.65 -12.58
CA PHE A 51 -7.36 -5.24 -13.18
C PHE A 51 -7.35 -6.77 -13.08
N ASN A 52 -6.30 -7.45 -13.51
CA ASN A 52 -6.27 -8.91 -13.46
C ASN A 52 -6.17 -9.49 -12.04
N ARG A 53 -5.49 -8.80 -11.12
CA ARG A 53 -5.25 -9.28 -9.75
C ARG A 53 -6.45 -9.06 -8.86
N ASP A 54 -7.00 -7.85 -8.88
CA ASP A 54 -7.92 -7.37 -7.86
C ASP A 54 -9.36 -7.22 -8.39
N ILE A 55 -9.54 -6.79 -9.64
CA ILE A 55 -10.86 -6.41 -10.18
C ILE A 55 -11.54 -7.55 -10.95
N ARG A 56 -10.82 -8.20 -11.85
CA ARG A 56 -11.35 -9.28 -12.69
C ARG A 56 -11.96 -10.42 -11.88
N PRO A 57 -11.38 -10.87 -10.75
CA PRO A 57 -12.04 -11.87 -9.91
C PRO A 57 -13.39 -11.41 -9.35
N LEU A 58 -13.52 -10.12 -8.97
CA LEU A 58 -14.77 -9.54 -8.49
C LEU A 58 -15.82 -9.46 -9.60
N LEU A 59 -15.43 -9.00 -10.79
CA LEU A 59 -16.34 -8.92 -11.93
C LEU A 59 -16.79 -10.31 -12.38
N SER A 60 -15.88 -11.28 -12.44
CA SER A 60 -16.23 -12.66 -12.82
C SER A 60 -17.14 -13.35 -11.82
N SER A 61 -16.97 -13.11 -10.51
CA SER A 61 -17.79 -13.77 -9.49
C SER A 61 -19.20 -13.16 -9.39
N ILE A 62 -19.31 -11.84 -9.53
CA ILE A 62 -20.53 -11.10 -9.18
C ILE A 62 -21.24 -10.53 -10.42
N CYS A 63 -20.52 -9.96 -11.38
CA CYS A 63 -21.11 -9.10 -12.41
C CYS A 63 -21.32 -9.82 -13.76
N VAL A 64 -20.35 -10.61 -14.20
CA VAL A 64 -20.33 -11.22 -15.55
C VAL A 64 -21.43 -12.26 -15.75
N LYS A 65 -22.00 -12.83 -14.67
CA LYS A 65 -23.16 -13.74 -14.77
C LYS A 65 -24.36 -13.07 -15.45
N CYS A 66 -24.58 -11.77 -15.20
CA CYS A 66 -25.69 -11.00 -15.77
C CYS A 66 -25.24 -9.95 -16.78
N HIS A 67 -23.94 -9.63 -16.85
CA HIS A 67 -23.37 -8.64 -17.79
C HIS A 67 -22.21 -9.24 -18.58
N GLY A 68 -22.38 -10.48 -19.05
CA GLY A 68 -21.37 -11.26 -19.75
C GLY A 68 -21.82 -11.72 -21.14
N PRO A 69 -21.18 -12.77 -21.69
CA PRO A 69 -21.41 -13.20 -23.06
C PRO A 69 -22.77 -13.87 -23.32
N ASP A 70 -23.55 -14.16 -22.29
CA ASP A 70 -24.87 -14.79 -22.42
C ASP A 70 -25.96 -13.74 -22.75
N ASP A 71 -26.27 -13.58 -24.03
CA ASP A 71 -27.27 -12.64 -24.55
C ASP A 71 -28.67 -12.82 -23.94
N GLU A 72 -29.08 -14.04 -23.58
CA GLU A 72 -30.44 -14.30 -23.08
C GLU A 72 -30.67 -13.72 -21.68
N HIS A 73 -29.63 -13.68 -20.87
CA HIS A 73 -29.67 -13.20 -19.48
C HIS A 73 -28.91 -11.88 -19.29
N ARG A 74 -28.45 -11.24 -20.39
CA ARG A 74 -27.65 -10.03 -20.34
C ARG A 74 -28.47 -8.80 -19.98
N GLY A 75 -28.20 -8.24 -18.81
CA GLY A 75 -28.73 -6.96 -18.36
C GLY A 75 -28.11 -5.79 -19.12
N ALA A 76 -28.96 -4.85 -19.54
CA ALA A 76 -28.58 -3.60 -20.21
C ALA A 76 -27.73 -3.77 -21.49
N ASP A 77 -27.74 -4.96 -22.10
CA ASP A 77 -26.84 -5.34 -23.21
C ASP A 77 -25.35 -5.07 -22.92
N LEU A 78 -24.95 -5.07 -21.64
CA LEU A 78 -23.63 -4.68 -21.18
C LEU A 78 -22.68 -5.87 -21.07
N ARG A 79 -21.46 -5.73 -21.60
CA ARG A 79 -20.42 -6.78 -21.69
C ARG A 79 -19.19 -6.47 -20.84
N LEU A 80 -19.25 -6.74 -19.55
CA LEU A 80 -18.13 -6.50 -18.62
C LEU A 80 -16.96 -7.47 -18.81
N ASP A 81 -17.11 -8.47 -19.69
CA ASP A 81 -16.03 -9.37 -20.11
C ASP A 81 -15.20 -8.82 -21.28
N THR A 82 -15.51 -7.65 -21.82
CA THR A 82 -14.74 -6.99 -22.88
C THR A 82 -14.19 -5.62 -22.45
N PRO A 83 -13.09 -5.16 -23.08
CA PRO A 83 -12.55 -3.83 -22.81
C PRO A 83 -13.57 -2.71 -23.06
N GLU A 84 -14.39 -2.85 -24.11
CA GLU A 84 -15.37 -1.84 -24.50
C GLU A 84 -16.49 -1.72 -23.47
N GLY A 85 -16.99 -2.85 -22.94
CA GLY A 85 -18.01 -2.80 -21.90
C GLY A 85 -17.46 -2.32 -20.55
N ILE A 86 -16.19 -2.58 -20.25
CA ILE A 86 -15.52 -1.95 -19.10
C ILE A 86 -15.44 -0.43 -19.25
N GLU A 87 -14.99 0.06 -20.41
CA GLU A 87 -14.95 1.51 -20.67
C GLU A 87 -16.35 2.13 -20.60
N GLN A 88 -17.36 1.47 -21.18
CA GLN A 88 -18.75 1.93 -21.13
C GLN A 88 -19.30 2.01 -19.70
N ALA A 89 -18.95 1.04 -18.84
CA ALA A 89 -19.50 0.93 -17.50
C ALA A 89 -18.75 1.81 -16.48
N PHE A 90 -17.42 1.79 -16.54
CA PHE A 90 -16.51 2.29 -15.52
C PHE A 90 -15.65 3.47 -15.95
N GLY A 91 -15.70 3.85 -17.24
CA GLY A 91 -14.95 4.99 -17.78
C GLY A 91 -15.37 6.34 -17.18
N GLY A 92 -14.46 7.31 -17.23
CA GLY A 92 -14.71 8.69 -16.78
C GLY A 92 -14.61 8.92 -15.27
N GLY A 93 -14.25 7.91 -14.48
CA GLY A 93 -14.08 8.02 -13.03
C GLY A 93 -15.40 7.93 -12.25
N THR A 94 -15.34 8.09 -10.93
CA THR A 94 -16.48 7.84 -10.03
C THR A 94 -17.67 8.76 -10.28
N ASP A 95 -17.44 9.97 -10.79
CA ASP A 95 -18.51 10.95 -10.99
C ASP A 95 -19.27 10.73 -12.31
N SER A 96 -18.69 9.98 -13.24
CA SER A 96 -19.27 9.75 -14.59
C SER A 96 -19.61 8.28 -14.87
N SER A 97 -19.15 7.35 -14.03
CA SER A 97 -19.44 5.92 -14.18
C SER A 97 -20.85 5.58 -13.71
N GLU A 98 -21.69 5.15 -14.64
CA GLU A 98 -23.01 4.60 -14.34
C GLU A 98 -22.92 3.34 -13.45
N ALA A 99 -21.92 2.47 -13.69
CA ALA A 99 -21.73 1.30 -12.85
C ALA A 99 -21.35 1.67 -11.42
N TRP A 100 -20.52 2.70 -11.21
CA TRP A 100 -20.21 3.21 -9.87
C TRP A 100 -21.47 3.73 -9.17
N ALA A 101 -22.27 4.56 -9.86
CA ALA A 101 -23.52 5.08 -9.32
C ALA A 101 -24.46 3.97 -8.85
N ARG A 102 -24.55 2.86 -9.60
CA ARG A 102 -25.34 1.68 -9.23
C ARG A 102 -24.73 0.88 -8.08
N ILE A 103 -23.41 0.70 -8.05
CA ILE A 103 -22.72 0.01 -6.95
C ILE A 103 -22.94 0.72 -5.61
N THR A 104 -23.03 2.05 -5.63
CA THR A 104 -23.22 2.87 -4.43
C THR A 104 -24.66 3.36 -4.22
N SER A 105 -25.63 2.83 -4.98
CA SER A 105 -27.03 3.24 -4.88
C SER A 105 -27.72 2.60 -3.67
N ASP A 106 -28.53 3.38 -2.96
CA ASP A 106 -29.44 2.87 -1.92
C ASP A 106 -30.80 2.42 -2.47
N ASP A 107 -31.11 2.74 -3.75
CA ASP A 107 -32.35 2.34 -4.41
C ASP A 107 -32.31 0.85 -4.81
N PRO A 108 -33.18 -0.01 -4.25
CA PRO A 108 -33.22 -1.44 -4.54
C PRO A 108 -33.48 -1.78 -6.02
N SER A 109 -34.09 -0.86 -6.78
CA SER A 109 -34.37 -1.08 -8.21
C SER A 109 -33.21 -0.71 -9.14
N SER A 110 -32.23 0.02 -8.59
CA SER A 110 -31.08 0.54 -9.34
C SER A 110 -29.75 -0.07 -8.88
N VAL A 111 -29.66 -0.51 -7.62
CA VAL A 111 -28.44 -1.01 -6.99
C VAL A 111 -27.92 -2.26 -7.69
N MET A 112 -26.59 -2.33 -7.83
CA MET A 112 -25.90 -3.48 -8.38
C MET A 112 -24.83 -3.98 -7.38
N PRO A 113 -24.81 -5.28 -7.04
CA PRO A 113 -25.72 -6.33 -7.51
C PRO A 113 -27.16 -6.14 -7.01
N PRO A 114 -28.17 -6.64 -7.74
CA PRO A 114 -29.55 -6.59 -7.27
C PRO A 114 -29.68 -7.28 -5.90
N PRO A 115 -30.58 -6.83 -5.00
CA PRO A 115 -30.70 -7.41 -3.65
C PRO A 115 -31.04 -8.91 -3.63
N GLU A 116 -31.67 -9.42 -4.68
CA GLU A 116 -31.96 -10.84 -4.88
C GLU A 116 -30.73 -11.68 -5.25
N ASN A 117 -29.61 -11.06 -5.64
CA ASN A 117 -28.36 -11.77 -5.88
C ASN A 117 -27.82 -12.27 -4.53
N PRO A 118 -27.58 -13.59 -4.36
CA PRO A 118 -27.01 -14.13 -3.13
C PRO A 118 -25.58 -13.63 -2.88
N ASP A 119 -24.85 -13.27 -3.94
CA ASP A 119 -23.49 -12.74 -3.87
C ASP A 119 -23.53 -11.21 -3.90
N GLN A 120 -23.27 -10.58 -2.75
CA GLN A 120 -23.19 -9.13 -2.60
C GLN A 120 -21.75 -8.66 -2.45
N LEU A 121 -21.49 -7.40 -2.84
CA LEU A 121 -20.19 -6.77 -2.63
C LEU A 121 -19.99 -6.45 -1.14
N THR A 122 -18.80 -6.77 -0.61
CA THR A 122 -18.39 -6.26 0.71
C THR A 122 -17.91 -4.82 0.62
N SER A 123 -17.85 -4.12 1.76
CA SER A 123 -17.30 -2.76 1.82
C SER A 123 -15.90 -2.65 1.22
N ASP A 124 -15.06 -3.66 1.45
CA ASP A 124 -13.67 -3.68 0.97
C ASP A 124 -13.61 -3.89 -0.55
N GLN A 125 -14.53 -4.68 -1.10
CA GLN A 125 -14.66 -4.87 -2.54
C GLN A 125 -15.16 -3.60 -3.23
N VAL A 126 -16.15 -2.91 -2.64
CA VAL A 126 -16.62 -1.60 -3.13
C VAL A 126 -15.48 -0.59 -3.11
N ALA A 127 -14.71 -0.52 -2.02
CA ALA A 127 -13.56 0.37 -1.92
C ALA A 127 -12.48 0.05 -2.97
N THR A 128 -12.22 -1.24 -3.22
CA THR A 128 -11.27 -1.71 -4.24
C THR A 128 -11.71 -1.29 -5.64
N ILE A 129 -12.98 -1.49 -5.98
CA ILE A 129 -13.55 -1.08 -7.27
C ILE A 129 -13.49 0.45 -7.40
N GLY A 130 -13.87 1.19 -6.36
CA GLY A 130 -13.83 2.65 -6.35
C GLY A 130 -12.43 3.21 -6.58
N ALA A 131 -11.42 2.68 -5.90
CA ALA A 131 -10.03 3.09 -6.10
C ALA A 131 -9.52 2.79 -7.52
N TRP A 132 -9.92 1.67 -8.11
CA TRP A 132 -9.59 1.34 -9.50
C TRP A 132 -10.28 2.28 -10.50
N ILE A 133 -11.55 2.61 -10.30
CA ILE A 133 -12.29 3.57 -11.13
C ILE A 133 -11.68 4.98 -11.03
N GLN A 134 -11.31 5.43 -9.83
CA GLN A 134 -10.59 6.69 -9.62
C GLN A 134 -9.24 6.71 -10.36
N GLY A 135 -8.57 5.55 -10.47
CA GLY A 135 -7.37 5.35 -11.27
C GLY A 135 -7.61 5.31 -12.79
N GLY A 136 -8.83 5.54 -13.26
CA GLY A 136 -9.20 5.52 -14.68
C GLY A 136 -9.65 4.16 -15.20
N ALA A 137 -9.99 3.22 -14.32
CA ALA A 137 -10.47 1.89 -14.66
C ALA A 137 -9.61 1.16 -15.73
N PRO A 138 -8.26 1.14 -15.61
CA PRO A 138 -7.41 0.59 -16.65
C PRO A 138 -7.71 -0.90 -16.88
N TRP A 139 -7.99 -1.27 -18.12
CA TRP A 139 -8.13 -2.67 -18.53
C TRP A 139 -6.76 -3.34 -18.69
N GLU A 140 -6.67 -4.59 -18.25
CA GLU A 140 -5.53 -5.45 -18.55
C GLU A 140 -5.99 -6.66 -19.36
N GLY A 141 -5.28 -6.95 -20.46
CA GLY A 141 -5.51 -8.15 -21.26
C GLY A 141 -5.19 -9.44 -20.51
N HIS A 142 -5.31 -10.58 -21.18
CA HIS A 142 -4.99 -11.87 -20.58
C HIS A 142 -3.52 -11.93 -20.14
N TRP A 143 -3.27 -12.38 -18.91
CA TRP A 143 -1.94 -12.40 -18.27
C TRP A 143 -0.85 -13.07 -19.13
N ALA A 144 -1.21 -14.10 -19.90
CA ALA A 144 -0.28 -14.82 -20.78
C ALA A 144 0.30 -13.95 -21.93
N PHE A 145 -0.34 -12.84 -22.27
CA PHE A 145 0.12 -11.90 -23.31
C PHE A 145 0.74 -10.62 -22.75
N ILE A 146 0.78 -10.49 -21.43
CA ILE A 146 1.44 -9.36 -20.76
C ILE A 146 2.87 -9.79 -20.44
N PRO A 147 3.90 -9.12 -20.98
CA PRO A 147 5.29 -9.46 -20.68
C PRO A 147 5.55 -9.41 -19.16
N PRO A 148 6.19 -10.43 -18.57
CA PRO A 148 6.52 -10.40 -17.16
C PRO A 148 7.52 -9.27 -16.87
N ARG A 149 7.29 -8.54 -15.78
CA ARG A 149 8.20 -7.51 -15.30
C ARG A 149 9.24 -8.14 -14.37
N GLN A 150 10.51 -7.84 -14.60
CA GLN A 150 11.56 -8.23 -13.68
C GLN A 150 11.47 -7.41 -12.39
N LEU A 151 11.40 -8.10 -11.25
CA LEU A 151 11.41 -7.49 -9.92
C LEU A 151 12.83 -7.55 -9.33
N ALA A 152 13.18 -6.54 -8.53
CA ALA A 152 14.37 -6.61 -7.70
C ALA A 152 14.16 -7.69 -6.63
N VAL A 153 15.15 -8.54 -6.42
CA VAL A 153 15.10 -9.59 -5.40
C VAL A 153 15.25 -8.93 -4.02
N PRO A 154 14.33 -9.19 -3.07
CA PRO A 154 14.44 -8.65 -1.72
C PRO A 154 15.71 -9.11 -1.01
N ALA A 155 16.18 -8.34 -0.03
CA ALA A 155 17.32 -8.74 0.78
C ALA A 155 16.94 -9.77 1.86
N ALA A 156 15.66 -9.93 2.18
CA ALA A 156 15.13 -10.74 3.29
C ALA A 156 15.57 -12.23 3.27
N GLY A 157 15.49 -12.91 4.41
CA GLY A 157 15.77 -14.35 4.48
C GLY A 157 17.25 -14.74 4.54
N GLN A 158 18.13 -13.88 5.09
CA GLN A 158 19.55 -14.22 5.22
C GLN A 158 19.74 -15.54 5.99
N GLY A 159 20.48 -16.47 5.37
CA GLY A 159 20.78 -17.79 5.95
C GLY A 159 19.67 -18.82 5.82
N TRP A 160 18.48 -18.45 5.31
CA TRP A 160 17.39 -19.38 5.00
C TRP A 160 17.12 -19.48 3.50
N ALA A 161 17.11 -18.33 2.79
CA ALA A 161 16.85 -18.27 1.37
C ALA A 161 18.00 -18.94 0.56
N ILE A 162 17.64 -19.90 -0.30
CA ILE A 162 18.57 -20.65 -1.15
C ILE A 162 18.54 -20.09 -2.59
N ASN A 163 17.36 -19.71 -3.06
CA ASN A 163 17.14 -19.18 -4.40
C ASN A 163 16.40 -17.82 -4.36
N PRO A 164 16.36 -17.07 -5.48
CA PRO A 164 15.70 -15.76 -5.54
C PRO A 164 14.23 -15.74 -5.09
N ILE A 165 13.47 -16.82 -5.30
CA ILE A 165 12.06 -16.91 -4.89
C ILE A 165 11.94 -16.94 -3.36
N ASP A 166 12.86 -17.62 -2.69
CA ASP A 166 12.87 -17.74 -1.22
C ASP A 166 12.99 -16.36 -0.56
N HIS A 167 13.72 -15.42 -1.17
CA HIS A 167 13.81 -14.05 -0.67
C HIS A 167 12.46 -13.32 -0.67
N PHE A 168 11.61 -13.54 -1.69
CA PHE A 168 10.25 -12.97 -1.71
C PHE A 168 9.34 -13.62 -0.67
N ILE A 169 9.50 -14.93 -0.44
CA ILE A 169 8.76 -15.64 0.61
C ILE A 169 9.19 -15.13 1.99
N ALA A 170 10.49 -14.97 2.21
CA ALA A 170 11.05 -14.46 3.45
C ALA A 170 10.58 -13.03 3.74
N GLU A 171 10.59 -12.14 2.74
CA GLU A 171 10.06 -10.78 2.88
C GLU A 171 8.60 -10.79 3.37
N ARG A 172 7.77 -11.67 2.78
CA ARG A 172 6.37 -11.80 3.22
C ARG A 172 6.25 -12.32 4.64
N LEU A 173 7.00 -13.37 5.00
CA LEU A 173 6.98 -13.95 6.35
C LEU A 173 7.43 -12.92 7.40
N GLU A 174 8.54 -12.23 7.15
CA GLU A 174 9.07 -11.18 8.03
C GLU A 174 8.06 -10.03 8.21
N SER A 175 7.41 -9.59 7.12
CA SER A 175 6.35 -8.55 7.19
C SER A 175 5.15 -8.95 8.06
N GLN A 176 4.94 -10.25 8.25
CA GLN A 176 3.87 -10.82 9.06
C GLN A 176 4.35 -11.27 10.45
N GLY A 177 5.63 -11.04 10.79
CA GLY A 177 6.22 -11.49 12.04
C GLY A 177 6.35 -13.02 12.15
N LEU A 178 6.36 -13.71 11.01
CA LEU A 178 6.49 -15.16 10.93
C LEU A 178 7.93 -15.58 10.62
N THR A 179 8.32 -16.73 11.14
CA THR A 179 9.61 -17.36 10.82
C THR A 179 9.40 -18.64 10.02
N PRO A 180 10.24 -18.94 9.03
CA PRO A 180 10.18 -20.22 8.33
C PRO A 180 10.32 -21.40 9.29
N SER A 181 9.62 -22.50 8.99
CA SER A 181 9.81 -23.75 9.71
C SER A 181 11.18 -24.36 9.41
N ALA A 182 11.66 -25.23 10.31
CA ALA A 182 12.81 -26.07 10.01
C ALA A 182 12.55 -26.93 8.77
N GLN A 183 13.60 -27.19 8.00
CA GLN A 183 13.53 -28.09 6.86
C GLN A 183 13.11 -29.49 7.34
N ALA A 184 12.12 -30.07 6.66
CA ALA A 184 11.65 -31.42 6.98
C ALA A 184 12.72 -32.47 6.65
N ASP A 185 12.81 -33.50 7.48
CA ASP A 185 13.67 -34.67 7.23
C ASP A 185 13.24 -35.36 5.91
N PRO A 186 14.19 -35.87 5.09
CA PRO A 186 13.86 -36.56 3.84
C PRO A 186 12.84 -37.68 4.00
N GLU A 187 12.87 -38.41 5.12
CA GLU A 187 11.96 -39.52 5.43
C GLU A 187 10.51 -39.08 5.62
N ARG A 188 10.25 -37.78 5.84
CA ARG A 188 8.91 -37.19 5.98
C ARG A 188 8.30 -36.69 4.66
N LEU A 189 9.06 -36.70 3.57
CA LEU A 189 8.65 -36.18 2.26
C LEU A 189 8.24 -37.28 1.26
N LEU A 190 8.19 -38.54 1.70
CA LEU A 190 7.78 -39.72 0.94
C LEU A 190 6.30 -40.05 1.16
#